data_AF-A0A536IGE1-F1
#
_entry.id   AF-A0A536IGE1-F1
#
_cell.length_a   1.000
_cell.length_b   1.000
_cell.length_c   1.000
_cell.angle_alpha   90.00
_cell.angle_beta   90.00
_cell.angle_gamma   90.00
#
_symmetry.space_group_name_H-M   'P 1'
#
loop_
_entity.id
_entity.type
_entity.pdbx_description
1 polymer ?
#
loop_
_entity_poly.entity_id
_entity_poly.type
_entity_poly.pdbx_seq_one_letter_code
_entity_poly.pdbx_strand_id
1 'polypeptide(L)'
;MELAEKKIRGNHVFSAQGWQEIRDLHAKVVENLELAMSALAAQDPAVAEKVIRHKANVNVLERQLRQTHISRLHSGLRESIDTSSIHLDLLAALKRANSLVTGIAYAVLGQHAA
;
A
#
# COMPACT_ATOMS: atom_id res chain seq x y z
N MET A 1 -1.04 16.37 4.13
CA MET A 1 -1.27 16.47 5.59
C MET A 1 -2.73 16.71 5.97
N GLU A 2 -3.57 17.27 5.08
CA GLU A 2 -4.98 17.61 5.38
C GLU A 2 -5.83 16.44 5.93
N LEU A 3 -5.65 15.22 5.43
CA LEU A 3 -6.42 14.04 5.86
C LEU A 3 -6.06 13.61 7.29
N ALA A 4 -4.77 13.58 7.63
CA ALA A 4 -4.30 13.27 8.98
C ALA A 4 -4.80 14.31 9.99
N GLU A 5 -4.78 15.58 9.63
CA GLU A 5 -5.32 16.64 10.48
C GLU A 5 -6.84 16.57 10.64
N LYS A 6 -7.60 16.13 9.62
CA LYS A 6 -9.05 15.87 9.77
C LYS A 6 -9.32 14.72 10.75
N LYS A 7 -8.55 13.62 10.67
CA LYS A 7 -8.66 12.50 11.62
C LYS A 7 -8.30 12.92 13.05
N ILE A 8 -7.20 13.66 13.21
CA ILE A 8 -6.69 14.13 14.52
C ILE A 8 -7.65 15.15 15.14
N ARG A 9 -8.19 16.10 14.35
CA ARG A 9 -9.17 17.07 14.85
C ARG A 9 -10.52 16.45 15.21
N GLY A 10 -10.92 15.38 14.52
CA GLY A 10 -12.17 14.64 14.81
C GLY A 10 -12.05 13.55 15.88
N ASN A 11 -10.84 13.23 16.35
CA ASN A 11 -10.56 12.11 17.25
C ASN A 11 -11.06 10.75 16.72
N HIS A 12 -11.13 10.58 15.39
CA HIS A 12 -11.64 9.35 14.79
C HIS A 12 -10.56 8.25 14.79
N VAL A 13 -10.95 7.03 15.16
CA VAL A 13 -10.08 5.85 15.18
C VAL A 13 -10.46 4.94 14.01
N PHE A 14 -9.46 4.34 13.36
CA PHE A 14 -9.76 3.28 12.39
C PHE A 14 -10.33 2.08 13.16
N SER A 15 -11.31 1.39 12.60
CA SER A 15 -11.68 0.06 13.13
C SER A 15 -10.43 -0.81 13.30
N ALA A 16 -10.38 -1.65 14.33
CA ALA A 16 -9.24 -2.53 14.59
C ALA A 16 -8.82 -3.34 13.35
N GLN A 17 -9.80 -3.90 12.63
CA GLN A 17 -9.57 -4.60 11.38
C GLN A 17 -8.94 -3.67 10.32
N GLY A 18 -9.57 -2.52 10.04
CA GLY A 18 -9.05 -1.57 9.06
C GLY A 18 -7.63 -1.07 9.39
N TRP A 19 -7.27 -0.93 10.66
CA TRP A 19 -5.91 -0.58 11.05
C TRP A 19 -4.92 -1.72 10.76
N GLN A 20 -5.29 -2.96 11.07
CA GLN A 20 -4.44 -4.11 10.79
C GLN A 20 -4.20 -4.27 9.28
N GLU A 21 -5.24 -4.12 8.47
CA GLU A 21 -5.17 -4.16 7.00
C GLU A 21 -4.17 -3.12 6.43
N ILE A 22 -4.22 -1.89 6.94
CA ILE A 22 -3.27 -0.82 6.57
C ILE A 22 -1.84 -1.23 6.93
N ARG A 23 -1.62 -1.77 8.13
CA ARG A 23 -0.29 -2.19 8.60
C ARG A 23 0.27 -3.32 7.76
N ASP A 24 -0.56 -4.29 7.40
CA ASP A 24 -0.15 -5.44 6.59
C ASP A 24 0.24 -5.01 5.17
N LEU A 25 -0.56 -4.14 4.55
CA LEU A 25 -0.21 -3.57 3.25
C LEU A 25 1.09 -2.76 3.33
N HIS A 26 1.24 -1.90 4.35
CA HIS A 26 2.45 -1.12 4.58
C HIS A 26 3.69 -2.00 4.73
N ALA A 27 3.62 -3.06 5.54
CA ALA A 27 4.72 -4.00 5.71
C ALA A 27 5.17 -4.62 4.37
N LYS A 28 4.22 -4.98 3.50
CA LYS A 28 4.53 -5.49 2.15
C LYS A 28 5.18 -4.46 1.23
N VAL A 29 4.80 -3.19 1.33
CA VAL A 29 5.46 -2.11 0.59
C VAL A 29 6.91 -1.92 1.07
N VAL A 30 7.14 -1.95 2.39
CA VAL A 30 8.49 -1.83 2.96
C VAL A 30 9.36 -3.02 2.56
N GLU A 31 8.85 -4.25 2.63
CA GLU A 31 9.56 -5.45 2.18
C GLU A 31 10.01 -5.34 0.71
N ASN A 32 9.13 -4.83 -0.16
CA ASN A 32 9.48 -4.60 -1.57
C ASN A 32 10.50 -3.46 -1.75
N LEU A 33 10.46 -2.42 -0.91
CA LEU A 33 11.44 -1.34 -0.95
C LEU A 33 12.84 -1.85 -0.60
N GLU A 34 12.96 -2.61 0.49
CA GLU A 34 14.22 -3.22 0.92
C GLU A 34 14.77 -4.15 -0.17
N LEU A 35 13.92 -4.95 -0.79
CA LEU A 35 14.30 -5.84 -1.89
C LEU A 35 14.77 -5.07 -3.12
N ALA A 36 14.08 -3.98 -3.48
CA ALA A 36 14.47 -3.12 -4.61
C ALA A 36 15.80 -2.39 -4.37
N MET A 37 16.03 -1.92 -3.14
CA MET A 37 17.30 -1.31 -2.74
C MET A 37 18.46 -2.33 -2.81
N SER A 38 18.22 -3.56 -2.37
CA SER A 38 19.20 -4.64 -2.48
C SER A 38 19.54 -4.97 -3.94
N ALA A 39 18.52 -5.09 -4.80
CA ALA A 39 18.72 -5.30 -6.24
C ALA A 39 19.55 -4.17 -6.88
N LEU A 40 19.27 -2.92 -6.50
CA LEU A 40 20.01 -1.76 -7.01
C LEU A 40 21.48 -1.78 -6.55
N ALA A 41 21.72 -2.01 -5.26
CA ALA A 41 23.07 -2.00 -4.70
C ALA A 41 23.95 -3.12 -5.27
N ALA A 42 23.37 -4.30 -5.52
CA ALA A 42 24.07 -5.44 -6.10
C ALA A 42 24.04 -5.49 -7.64
N GLN A 43 23.30 -4.57 -8.29
CA GLN A 43 22.95 -4.65 -9.71
C GLN A 43 22.41 -6.04 -10.11
N ASP A 44 21.57 -6.64 -9.26
CA ASP A 44 21.07 -8.01 -9.43
C ASP A 44 19.72 -8.02 -10.19
N PRO A 45 19.69 -8.47 -11.46
CA PRO A 45 18.46 -8.51 -12.25
C PRO A 45 17.45 -9.55 -11.73
N ALA A 46 17.89 -10.65 -11.13
CA ALA A 46 16.98 -11.69 -10.63
C ALA A 46 16.18 -11.18 -9.43
N VAL A 47 16.82 -10.39 -8.56
CA VAL A 47 16.15 -9.72 -7.44
C VAL A 47 15.22 -8.62 -7.95
N ALA A 48 15.63 -7.84 -8.95
CA ALA A 48 14.78 -6.82 -9.57
C ALA A 48 13.49 -7.41 -10.19
N GLU A 49 13.59 -8.53 -10.92
CA GLU A 49 12.41 -9.22 -11.44
C GLU A 49 11.47 -9.72 -10.33
N LYS A 50 12.03 -10.14 -9.19
CA LYS A 50 11.22 -10.54 -8.03
C LYS A 50 10.40 -9.38 -7.48
N VAL A 51 10.97 -8.18 -7.40
CA VAL A 51 10.24 -6.95 -7.01
C VAL A 51 9.07 -6.69 -7.96
N ILE A 52 9.31 -6.79 -9.28
CA ILE A 52 8.27 -6.59 -10.29
C ILE A 52 7.13 -7.60 -10.14
N ARG A 53 7.43 -8.89 -9.91
CA ARG A 53 6.39 -9.90 -9.62
C ARG A 53 5.62 -9.57 -8.35
N HIS A 54 6.30 -9.11 -7.30
CA HIS A 54 5.65 -8.75 -6.04
C HIS A 54 4.71 -7.55 -6.16
N LYS A 55 4.91 -6.64 -7.13
CA LYS A 55 3.97 -5.54 -7.42
C LYS A 55 2.54 -6.04 -7.67
N ALA A 56 2.39 -7.15 -8.40
CA ALA A 56 1.08 -7.73 -8.68
C ALA A 56 0.38 -8.19 -7.38
N ASN A 57 1.12 -8.80 -6.46
CA ASN A 57 0.59 -9.27 -5.18
C ASN A 57 0.07 -8.10 -4.32
N VAL A 58 0.82 -6.99 -4.28
CA VAL A 58 0.40 -5.77 -3.55
C VAL A 58 -0.86 -5.17 -4.18
N ASN A 59 -0.97 -5.16 -5.51
CA ASN A 59 -2.18 -4.69 -6.21
C ASN A 59 -3.42 -5.54 -5.89
N VAL A 60 -3.25 -6.87 -5.84
CA VAL A 60 -4.34 -7.80 -5.48
C VAL A 60 -4.75 -7.59 -4.04
N LEU A 61 -3.79 -7.52 -3.11
CA LEU A 61 -4.05 -7.27 -1.70
C LEU A 61 -4.80 -5.95 -1.50
N GLU A 62 -4.32 -4.86 -2.10
CA GLU A 62 -4.98 -3.54 -2.00
C GLU A 62 -6.44 -3.58 -2.46
N ARG A 63 -6.71 -4.24 -3.59
CA ARG A 63 -8.09 -4.42 -4.10
C ARG A 63 -8.95 -5.21 -3.13
N GLN A 64 -8.43 -6.28 -2.54
CA GLN A 64 -9.14 -7.07 -1.53
C GLN A 64 -9.46 -6.22 -0.29
N LEU A 65 -8.49 -5.47 0.22
CA LEU A 65 -8.68 -4.59 1.39
C LEU A 65 -9.74 -3.51 1.13
N ARG A 66 -9.75 -2.90 -0.07
CA ARG A 66 -10.83 -1.98 -0.46
C ARG A 66 -12.20 -2.66 -0.43
N GLN A 67 -12.31 -3.88 -0.94
CA GLN A 67 -13.57 -4.62 -0.94
C GLN A 67 -14.04 -4.92 0.48
N THR A 68 -13.12 -5.35 1.36
CA THR A 68 -13.41 -5.61 2.77
C THR A 68 -13.85 -4.34 3.49
N HIS A 69 -13.22 -3.19 3.21
CA HIS A 69 -13.67 -1.90 3.73
C HIS A 69 -15.09 -1.55 3.27
N ILE A 70 -15.40 -1.70 1.99
CA ILE A 70 -16.76 -1.44 1.46
C ILE A 70 -17.79 -2.34 2.14
N SER A 71 -17.48 -3.61 2.38
CA SER A 71 -18.36 -4.51 3.14
C SER A 71 -18.63 -3.99 4.56
N ARG A 72 -17.61 -3.47 5.26
CA ARG A 72 -17.78 -2.85 6.59
C ARG A 72 -18.66 -1.60 6.56
N LEU A 73 -18.57 -0.80 5.49
CA LEU A 73 -19.46 0.36 5.30
C LEU A 73 -20.92 -0.09 5.13
N HIS A 74 -21.18 -1.12 4.32
CA HIS A 74 -22.53 -1.68 4.17
C HIS A 74 -23.08 -2.26 5.47
N SER A 75 -22.23 -2.82 6.34
CA SER A 75 -22.62 -3.28 7.68
C SER A 75 -22.82 -2.16 8.70
N GLY A 76 -22.67 -0.89 8.31
CA GLY A 76 -22.93 0.26 9.19
C GLY A 76 -21.87 0.48 10.28
N LEU A 77 -20.65 -0.05 10.13
CA LEU A 77 -19.62 0.11 11.16
C LEU A 77 -19.16 1.58 11.24
N ARG A 78 -19.56 2.27 12.31
CA ARG A 78 -19.36 3.70 12.51
C ARG A 78 -17.89 4.14 12.34
N GLU A 79 -16.95 3.44 12.97
CA GLU A 79 -15.51 3.74 12.84
C GLU A 79 -15.04 3.71 11.38
N SER A 80 -15.55 2.77 10.57
CA SER A 80 -15.22 2.67 9.15
C SER A 80 -15.85 3.80 8.34
N ILE A 81 -17.07 4.23 8.66
CA ILE A 81 -17.74 5.36 8.02
C ILE A 81 -17.00 6.67 8.32
N ASP A 82 -16.72 6.93 9.61
CA ASP A 82 -16.09 8.15 10.12
C ASP A 82 -14.65 8.33 9.59
N THR A 83 -14.00 7.24 9.15
CA THR A 83 -12.62 7.24 8.63
C THR A 83 -12.50 6.81 7.17
N SER A 84 -13.61 6.65 6.43
CA SER A 84 -13.60 5.99 5.11
C SER A 84 -12.69 6.65 4.08
N SER A 85 -12.80 7.98 3.91
CA SER A 85 -11.97 8.74 2.95
C SER A 85 -10.49 8.53 3.25
N ILE A 86 -10.04 8.76 4.49
CA ILE A 86 -8.63 8.60 4.84
C ILE A 86 -8.15 7.14 4.76
N HIS A 87 -9.02 6.16 5.05
CA HIS A 87 -8.67 4.74 4.91
C HIS A 87 -8.39 4.38 3.45
N LEU A 88 -9.29 4.73 2.53
CA LEU A 88 -9.15 4.45 1.10
C LEU A 88 -7.99 5.23 0.48
N ASP A 89 -7.78 6.48 0.88
CA ASP A 89 -6.65 7.29 0.42
C ASP A 89 -5.31 6.68 0.82
N LEU A 90 -5.22 6.11 2.03
CA LEU A 90 -4.02 5.45 2.52
C LEU A 90 -3.71 4.16 1.76
N LEU A 91 -4.72 3.33 1.50
CA LEU A 91 -4.55 2.13 0.65
C LEU A 91 -4.03 2.51 -0.74
N ALA A 92 -4.63 3.54 -1.36
CA ALA A 92 -4.21 4.02 -2.67
C ALA A 92 -2.79 4.61 -2.64
N ALA A 93 -2.42 5.32 -1.57
CA ALA A 93 -1.08 5.88 -1.39
C ALA A 93 -0.02 4.78 -1.25
N LEU A 94 -0.30 3.73 -0.49
CA LEU A 94 0.61 2.58 -0.34
C LEU A 94 0.83 1.86 -1.69
N LYS A 95 -0.24 1.66 -2.47
CA LYS A 95 -0.11 1.10 -3.83
C LYS A 95 0.72 1.98 -4.77
N ARG A 96 0.54 3.30 -4.71
CA ARG A 96 1.38 4.25 -5.48
C ARG A 96 2.84 4.17 -5.04
N ALA A 97 3.11 4.15 -3.74
CA ALA A 97 4.46 3.99 -3.21
C ALA A 97 5.12 2.69 -3.70
N ASN A 98 4.39 1.56 -3.67
CA ASN A 98 4.89 0.30 -4.21
C ASN A 98 5.16 0.34 -5.73
N SER A 99 4.37 1.10 -6.48
CA SER A 99 4.62 1.29 -7.91
C SER A 99 5.90 2.09 -8.17
N LEU A 100 6.18 3.12 -7.37
CA LEU A 100 7.44 3.88 -7.42
C LEU A 100 8.64 3.00 -7.04
N VAL A 101 8.51 2.19 -5.99
CA VAL A 101 9.51 1.18 -5.59
C VAL A 101 9.84 0.25 -6.75
N THR A 102 8.82 -0.22 -7.48
CA THR A 102 9.03 -1.08 -8.65
C THR A 102 9.75 -0.35 -9.79
N GLY A 103 9.63 0.98 -9.87
CA GLY A 103 10.42 1.81 -10.80
C GLY A 103 11.93 1.64 -10.61
N ILE A 104 12.40 1.45 -9.37
CA ILE A 104 13.81 1.15 -9.08
C ILE A 104 14.23 -0.17 -9.73
N ALA A 105 13.39 -1.21 -9.60
CA ALA A 105 13.66 -2.51 -10.20
C ALA A 105 13.69 -2.44 -11.74
N TYR A 106 12.79 -1.69 -12.37
CA TYR A 106 12.84 -1.46 -13.82
C TYR A 106 14.15 -0.77 -14.25
N ALA A 107 14.62 0.21 -13.48
CA ALA A 107 15.91 0.87 -13.76
C ALA A 107 17.09 -0.11 -13.68
N VAL A 108 17.10 -1.04 -12.72
CA VAL A 108 18.13 -2.11 -12.64
C VAL A 108 18.13 -3.00 -13.88
N LEU A 109 16.95 -3.27 -14.44
CA LEU A 109 16.80 -4.07 -15.66
C LEU A 109 17.07 -3.28 -16.96
N GLY A 110 17.36 -1.98 -16.87
CA GLY A 110 17.49 -1.11 -18.06
C GLY A 110 16.17 -0.92 -18.82
N GLN A 111 15.03 -1.10 -18.14
CA GLN A 111 13.69 -0.98 -18.69
C GLN A 111 13.01 0.31 -18.18
N HIS A 112 12.02 0.80 -18.93
CA HIS A 112 11.15 1.89 -18.46
C HIS A 112 9.90 1.29 -17.81
N ALA A 113 9.49 1.84 -16.67
CA ALA A 113 8.25 1.44 -16.02
C ALA A 113 7.06 1.77 -16.93
N ALA A 114 6.28 0.74 -17.30
CA ALA A 114 5.02 0.88 -18.03
C ALA A 114 3.87 1.35 -17.11
#